data_AF-A0A8T7BMA2-F1
#
_entry.id   AF-A0A8T7BMA2-F1
#
_cell.length_a   1.000
_cell.length_b   1.000
_cell.length_c   1.000
_cell.angle_alpha   90.00
_cell.angle_beta   90.00
_cell.angle_gamma   90.00
#
_symmetry.space_group_name_H-M   'P 1'
#
loop_
_entity.id
_entity.type
_entity.pdbx_description
1 polymer ?
#
loop_
_entity_poly.entity_id
_entity_poly.type
_entity_poly.pdbx_seq_one_letter_code
_entity_poly.pdbx_strand_id
1 'polypeptide(L)'
;MEQGLLELWTSTGIANFSVGQAAMIAVGALLIYLAIAKGFEPLLLIPIGFGGILANIPVAEIGGPEGLLGILYHSGIETGVFPLLIFMGVGAMTDFGPLLARPSLMILGAAAQFGIFSTLFGAIAMNLIPGMEFTMADAAAIAIIGGADGPTAIYVASRLAPDLLGAIAVAAYSY
;
A
#
# COMPACT_ATOMS: atom_id res chain seq x y z
N MET A 1 -20.41 -24.63 -34.18
CA MET A 1 -21.19 -24.13 -33.02
C MET A 1 -20.46 -24.45 -31.71
N GLU A 2 -19.99 -25.69 -31.50
CA GLU A 2 -19.18 -26.05 -30.32
C GLU A 2 -17.86 -25.27 -30.17
N GLN A 3 -17.12 -25.05 -31.26
CA GLN A 3 -15.85 -24.30 -31.21
C GLN A 3 -16.03 -22.84 -30.77
N GLY A 4 -17.10 -22.16 -31.22
CA GLY A 4 -17.41 -20.80 -30.79
C GLY A 4 -17.88 -20.72 -29.32
N LEU A 5 -18.50 -21.79 -28.80
CA LEU A 5 -18.88 -21.88 -27.39
C LEU A 5 -17.65 -22.11 -26.50
N LEU A 6 -16.68 -22.88 -26.98
CA LEU A 6 -15.38 -23.09 -26.33
C LEU A 6 -14.56 -21.81 -26.31
N GLU A 7 -14.50 -21.06 -27.41
CA GLU A 7 -13.85 -19.75 -27.47
C GLU A 7 -14.51 -18.72 -26.54
N LEU A 8 -15.85 -18.69 -26.51
CA LEU A 8 -16.59 -17.85 -25.56
C LEU A 8 -16.31 -18.25 -24.11
N TRP A 9 -16.28 -19.55 -23.80
CA TRP A 9 -15.94 -20.04 -22.48
C TRP A 9 -14.53 -19.61 -22.07
N THR A 10 -13.52 -19.82 -22.93
CA THR A 10 -12.12 -19.45 -22.67
C THR A 10 -11.87 -17.95 -22.66
N SER A 11 -12.77 -17.13 -23.20
CA SER A 11 -12.68 -15.66 -23.14
C SER A 11 -13.43 -15.07 -21.95
N THR A 12 -14.22 -15.88 -21.22
CA THR A 12 -14.88 -15.40 -20.00
C THR A 12 -13.89 -15.21 -18.86
N GLY A 13 -14.12 -14.20 -18.03
CA GLY A 13 -13.33 -13.95 -16.82
C GLY A 13 -13.41 -15.10 -15.79
N ILE A 14 -14.49 -15.88 -15.80
CA ILE A 14 -14.67 -17.03 -14.90
C ILE A 14 -13.72 -18.17 -15.29
N ALA A 15 -13.50 -18.42 -16.58
CA ALA A 15 -12.59 -19.46 -17.04
C ALA A 15 -11.11 -19.11 -16.88
N ASN A 16 -10.78 -17.82 -16.81
CA ASN A 16 -9.41 -17.32 -16.63
C ASN A 16 -9.08 -16.95 -15.18
N PHE A 17 -9.94 -17.32 -14.23
CA PHE A 17 -9.80 -16.93 -12.83
C PHE A 17 -8.66 -17.73 -12.17
N SER A 18 -7.59 -17.05 -11.77
CA SER A 18 -6.51 -17.69 -11.02
C SER A 18 -6.80 -17.73 -9.52
N VAL A 19 -6.25 -18.73 -8.83
CA VAL A 19 -6.38 -18.86 -7.37
C VAL A 19 -5.76 -17.66 -6.64
N GLY A 20 -4.68 -17.08 -7.17
CA GLY A 20 -4.06 -15.87 -6.62
C GLY A 20 -4.97 -14.65 -6.68
N GLN A 21 -5.62 -14.41 -7.82
CA GLN A 21 -6.60 -13.33 -7.98
C GLN A 21 -7.79 -13.50 -7.02
N ALA A 22 -8.27 -14.73 -6.84
CA ALA A 22 -9.32 -15.05 -5.87
C ALA A 22 -8.95 -14.60 -4.46
N ALA A 23 -7.74 -14.96 -4.02
CA ALA A 23 -7.23 -14.61 -2.71
C ALA A 23 -7.09 -13.10 -2.54
N MET A 24 -6.56 -12.39 -3.55
CA MET A 24 -6.39 -10.94 -3.50
C MET A 24 -7.72 -10.19 -3.48
N ILE A 25 -8.75 -10.68 -4.20
CA ILE A 25 -10.10 -10.12 -4.13
C ILE A 25 -10.69 -10.30 -2.73
N ALA A 26 -10.49 -11.48 -2.12
CA ALA A 26 -10.94 -11.73 -0.75
C ALA A 26 -10.23 -10.80 0.25
N VAL A 27 -8.92 -10.56 0.08
CA VAL A 27 -8.17 -9.59 0.89
C VAL A 27 -8.72 -8.17 0.68
N GLY A 28 -8.95 -7.73 -0.57
CA GLY A 28 -9.53 -6.42 -0.84
C GLY A 28 -10.91 -6.23 -0.20
N ALA A 29 -11.76 -7.27 -0.25
CA ALA A 29 -13.06 -7.27 0.43
C ALA A 29 -12.92 -7.22 1.96
N LEU A 30 -11.92 -7.92 2.52
CA LEU A 30 -11.60 -7.86 3.95
C LEU A 30 -11.15 -6.44 4.36
N LEU A 31 -10.32 -5.77 3.57
CA LEU A 31 -9.89 -4.40 3.84
C LEU A 31 -11.07 -3.42 3.85
N ILE A 32 -11.98 -3.55 2.88
CA ILE A 32 -13.22 -2.75 2.85
C ILE A 32 -14.07 -3.04 4.10
N TYR A 33 -14.19 -4.31 4.49
CA TYR A 33 -14.91 -4.69 5.71
C TYR A 33 -14.29 -4.06 6.97
N LEU A 34 -12.96 -4.14 7.13
CA LEU A 34 -12.26 -3.53 8.25
C LEU A 34 -12.45 -2.00 8.28
N ALA A 35 -12.37 -1.36 7.12
CA ALA A 35 -12.56 0.08 7.02
C ALA A 35 -13.97 0.53 7.42
N ILE A 36 -15.01 -0.20 7.02
CA ILE A 36 -16.41 0.17 7.28
C ILE A 36 -16.88 -0.29 8.66
N ALA A 37 -16.70 -1.58 8.98
CA ALA A 37 -17.27 -2.19 10.18
C ALA A 37 -16.45 -1.88 11.44
N LYS A 38 -15.14 -1.65 11.29
CA LYS A 38 -14.23 -1.40 12.41
C LYS A 38 -13.63 0.01 12.40
N GLY A 39 -13.85 0.79 11.33
CA GLY A 39 -13.42 2.19 11.27
C GLY A 39 -11.91 2.38 11.11
N PHE A 40 -11.17 1.36 10.64
CA PHE A 40 -9.75 1.49 10.33
C PHE A 40 -9.57 2.39 9.10
N GLU A 41 -9.03 3.59 9.30
CA GLU A 41 -8.63 4.54 8.26
C GLU A 41 -9.51 4.55 6.99
N PRO A 42 -10.83 4.81 7.13
CA PRO A 42 -11.78 4.57 6.06
C PRO A 42 -11.54 5.41 4.80
N LEU A 43 -10.91 6.58 4.96
CA LEU A 43 -10.62 7.49 3.85
C LEU A 43 -9.65 6.89 2.83
N LEU A 44 -8.69 6.07 3.28
CA LEU A 44 -7.63 5.51 2.43
C LEU A 44 -7.78 4.00 2.25
N LEU A 45 -8.20 3.28 3.30
CA LEU A 45 -8.30 1.81 3.27
C LEU A 45 -9.43 1.33 2.35
N ILE A 46 -10.52 2.09 2.20
CA ILE A 46 -11.61 1.77 1.26
C ILE A 46 -11.11 1.86 -0.20
N PRO A 47 -10.53 2.99 -0.67
CA PRO A 47 -9.93 3.05 -2.00
C PRO A 47 -8.86 1.97 -2.25
N ILE A 48 -8.00 1.68 -1.27
CA ILE A 48 -6.97 0.64 -1.39
C ILE A 48 -7.61 -0.75 -1.57
N GLY A 49 -8.59 -1.11 -0.73
CA GLY A 49 -9.29 -2.39 -0.84
C GLY A 49 -10.06 -2.52 -2.16
N PHE A 50 -10.72 -1.45 -2.60
CA PHE A 50 -11.44 -1.43 -3.88
C PHE A 50 -10.49 -1.52 -5.08
N GLY A 51 -9.38 -0.79 -5.07
CA GLY A 51 -8.32 -0.89 -6.08
C GLY A 51 -7.72 -2.29 -6.14
N GLY A 52 -7.52 -2.93 -4.99
CA GLY A 52 -7.07 -4.33 -4.91
C GLY A 52 -8.03 -5.31 -5.56
N ILE A 53 -9.35 -5.14 -5.37
CA ILE A 53 -10.35 -5.95 -6.07
C ILE A 53 -10.28 -5.71 -7.58
N LEU A 54 -10.32 -4.45 -8.02
CA LEU A 54 -10.32 -4.08 -9.44
C LEU A 54 -9.06 -4.57 -10.17
N ALA A 55 -7.88 -4.44 -9.55
CA ALA A 55 -6.61 -4.88 -10.14
C ALA A 55 -6.55 -6.40 -10.36
N ASN A 56 -7.38 -7.17 -9.65
CA ASN A 56 -7.41 -8.63 -9.71
C ASN A 56 -8.61 -9.21 -10.50
N ILE A 57 -9.43 -8.37 -11.13
CA ILE A 57 -10.49 -8.83 -12.04
C ILE A 57 -9.81 -9.39 -13.31
N PRO A 58 -10.00 -10.68 -13.65
CA PRO A 58 -9.34 -11.29 -14.79
C PRO A 58 -9.86 -10.72 -16.11
N VAL A 59 -9.02 -10.79 -17.15
CA VAL A 59 -9.32 -10.34 -18.54
C VAL A 59 -9.52 -8.83 -18.69
N ALA A 60 -9.84 -8.11 -17.61
CA ALA A 60 -10.10 -6.68 -17.65
C ALA A 60 -8.82 -5.81 -17.68
N GLU A 61 -7.67 -6.37 -17.30
CA GLU A 61 -6.34 -5.71 -17.26
C GLU A 61 -6.34 -4.30 -16.65
N ILE A 62 -7.26 -4.04 -15.71
CA ILE A 62 -7.45 -2.72 -15.10
C ILE A 62 -6.18 -2.27 -14.36
N GLY A 63 -5.46 -3.22 -13.76
CA GLY A 63 -4.17 -3.02 -13.10
C GLY A 63 -2.95 -3.09 -14.01
N GLY A 64 -3.12 -3.34 -15.32
CA GLY A 64 -2.01 -3.35 -16.27
C GLY A 64 -1.47 -1.94 -16.58
N PRO A 65 -0.32 -1.80 -17.27
CA PRO A 65 0.32 -0.51 -17.54
C PRO A 65 -0.59 0.50 -18.25
N GLU A 66 -1.38 0.03 -19.21
CA GLU A 66 -2.36 0.82 -19.97
C GLU A 66 -3.77 0.81 -19.33
N GLY A 67 -3.95 0.05 -18.25
CA GLY A 67 -5.18 -0.02 -17.50
C GLY A 67 -5.41 1.25 -16.70
N LEU A 68 -6.67 1.52 -16.32
CA LEU A 68 -7.03 2.71 -15.54
C LEU A 68 -6.17 2.87 -14.27
N LEU A 69 -5.94 1.78 -13.52
CA LEU A 69 -5.14 1.84 -12.29
C LEU A 69 -3.65 1.98 -12.59
N GLY A 70 -3.14 1.40 -13.67
CA GLY A 70 -1.77 1.61 -14.13
C GLY A 70 -1.50 3.06 -14.50
N ILE A 71 -2.40 3.70 -15.25
CA ILE A 71 -2.29 5.12 -15.60
C ILE A 71 -2.29 6.00 -14.34
N LEU A 72 -3.17 5.72 -13.37
CA LEU A 72 -3.20 6.46 -12.09
C LEU A 72 -1.92 6.23 -11.26
N TYR A 73 -1.39 5.01 -11.27
CA TYR A 73 -0.14 4.69 -10.60
C TYR A 73 1.04 5.45 -11.20
N HIS A 74 1.23 5.37 -12.53
CA HIS A 74 2.32 6.04 -13.24
C HIS A 74 2.23 7.57 -13.14
N SER A 75 1.03 8.13 -13.30
CA SER A 75 0.83 9.58 -13.27
C SER A 75 0.93 10.19 -11.87
N GLY A 76 0.51 9.46 -10.83
CA GLY A 76 0.37 10.00 -9.48
C GLY A 76 1.34 9.47 -8.44
N ILE A 77 1.52 8.15 -8.36
CA ILE A 77 2.29 7.49 -7.30
C ILE A 77 3.78 7.40 -7.66
N GLU A 78 4.09 6.98 -8.89
CA GLU A 78 5.46 6.83 -9.37
C GLU A 78 6.15 8.21 -9.54
N THR A 79 5.43 9.19 -10.08
CA THR A 79 5.91 10.58 -10.13
C THR A 79 6.07 11.19 -8.74
N GLY A 80 5.38 10.64 -7.73
CA GLY A 80 5.35 11.14 -6.36
C GLY A 80 4.38 12.31 -6.15
N VAL A 81 3.60 12.69 -7.16
CA VAL A 81 2.66 13.82 -7.06
C VAL A 81 1.57 13.55 -6.02
N PHE A 82 0.95 12.37 -6.02
CA PHE A 82 -0.15 12.07 -5.08
C PHE A 82 0.31 12.05 -3.62
N PRO A 83 1.39 11.33 -3.23
CA PRO A 83 1.88 11.35 -1.85
C PRO A 83 2.24 12.75 -1.37
N LEU A 84 2.90 13.56 -2.22
CA LEU A 84 3.31 14.92 -1.87
C LEU A 84 2.11 15.86 -1.70
N LEU A 85 1.09 15.74 -2.53
CA LEU A 85 -0.14 16.54 -2.39
C LEU A 85 -0.92 16.16 -1.13
N ILE A 86 -1.01 14.86 -0.81
CA ILE A 86 -1.61 14.40 0.44
C ILE A 86 -0.82 14.94 1.63
N PHE A 87 0.51 14.86 1.59
CA PHE A 87 1.38 15.36 2.66
C PHE A 87 1.28 16.89 2.83
N MET A 88 1.14 17.63 1.74
CA MET A 88 0.84 19.07 1.77
C MET A 88 -0.51 19.34 2.47
N GLY A 89 -1.53 18.53 2.19
CA GLY A 89 -2.83 18.60 2.87
C GLY A 89 -2.73 18.32 4.37
N VAL A 90 -1.98 17.28 4.77
CA VAL A 90 -1.71 16.98 6.19
C VAL A 90 -1.02 18.16 6.86
N GLY A 91 0.00 18.75 6.22
CA GLY A 91 0.69 19.94 6.71
C GLY A 91 -0.24 21.15 6.89
N ALA A 92 -1.15 21.37 5.95
CA ALA A 92 -2.15 22.45 6.02
C ALA A 92 -3.18 22.27 7.15
N MET A 93 -3.45 21.02 7.55
CA MET A 93 -4.36 20.69 8.65
C MET A 93 -3.66 20.60 10.01
N THR A 94 -2.33 20.70 10.07
CA THR A 94 -1.55 20.50 11.30
C THR A 94 -1.53 21.76 12.15
N ASP A 95 -1.97 21.64 13.42
CA ASP A 95 -1.86 22.72 14.42
C ASP A 95 -0.53 22.65 15.17
N PHE A 96 0.28 23.70 15.02
CA PHE A 96 1.58 23.83 15.68
C PHE A 96 1.49 24.46 17.09
N GLY A 97 0.34 24.99 17.50
CA GLY A 97 0.14 25.64 18.79
C GLY A 97 0.59 24.78 19.99
N PRO A 98 0.13 23.51 20.10
CA PRO A 98 0.56 22.61 21.17
C PRO A 98 2.06 22.32 21.18
N LEU A 99 2.68 22.20 20.00
CA LEU A 99 4.11 21.91 19.85
C LEU A 99 4.96 23.13 20.27
N LEU A 100 4.58 24.33 19.85
CA LEU A 100 5.27 25.57 20.19
C LEU A 100 5.13 25.92 21.68
N ALA A 101 3.98 25.59 22.29
CA ALA A 101 3.74 25.80 23.71
C ALA A 101 4.59 24.88 24.60
N ARG A 102 4.96 23.68 24.12
CA ARG A 102 5.83 22.72 24.83
C ARG A 102 6.86 22.11 23.88
N PRO A 103 7.97 22.81 23.60
CA PRO A 103 9.00 22.34 22.67
C PRO A 103 9.63 20.99 23.05
N SER A 104 9.58 20.61 24.33
CA SER A 104 10.06 19.30 24.80
C SER A 104 9.32 18.12 24.17
N LEU A 105 8.10 18.32 23.64
CA LEU A 105 7.37 17.31 22.86
C LEU A 105 8.14 16.88 21.60
N MET A 106 9.01 17.73 21.04
CA MET A 106 9.88 17.34 19.93
C MET A 106 10.81 16.16 20.28
N ILE A 107 11.20 16.02 21.55
CA ILE A 107 12.05 14.91 22.00
C ILE A 107 11.26 13.60 21.99
N LEU A 108 9.96 13.62 22.33
CA LEU A 108 9.10 12.46 22.17
C LEU A 108 8.96 12.10 20.68
N GLY A 109 8.82 13.08 19.80
CA GLY A 109 8.82 12.87 18.35
C GLY A 109 10.11 12.21 17.86
N ALA A 110 11.27 12.66 18.34
CA ALA A 110 12.56 12.05 18.02
C ALA A 110 12.66 10.60 18.54
N ALA A 111 12.15 10.32 19.74
CA ALA A 111 12.12 8.97 20.30
C ALA A 111 11.17 8.05 19.51
N ALA A 112 10.05 8.56 19.01
CA ALA A 112 9.11 7.80 18.19
C ALA A 112 9.76 7.28 16.89
N GLN A 113 10.72 8.01 16.32
CA GLN A 113 11.47 7.58 15.14
C GLN A 113 12.40 6.38 15.39
N PHE A 114 12.65 6.01 16.66
CA PHE A 114 13.37 4.77 16.98
C PHE A 114 12.62 3.51 16.51
N GLY A 115 11.29 3.61 16.32
CA GLY A 115 10.48 2.57 15.70
C GLY A 115 10.98 2.20 14.31
N ILE A 116 11.37 3.20 13.49
CA ILE A 116 11.90 2.97 12.14
C ILE A 116 13.19 2.13 12.20
N PHE A 117 14.13 2.50 13.06
CA PHE A 117 15.38 1.76 13.19
C PHE A 117 15.15 0.33 13.71
N SER A 118 14.23 0.16 14.65
CA SER A 118 13.86 -1.15 15.19
C SER A 118 13.27 -2.04 14.08
N THR A 119 12.37 -1.51 13.26
CA THR A 119 11.80 -2.20 12.10
C THR A 119 12.85 -2.51 11.04
N LEU A 120 13.80 -1.60 10.79
CA LEU A 120 14.92 -1.83 9.87
C LEU A 120 15.78 -3.01 10.30
N PHE A 121 16.24 -3.02 11.56
CA PHE A 121 17.04 -4.13 12.08
C PHE A 121 16.24 -5.44 12.11
N GLY A 122 14.95 -5.36 12.41
CA GLY A 122 14.03 -6.50 12.32
C GLY A 122 13.95 -7.06 10.90
N ALA A 123 13.70 -6.22 9.89
CA ALA A 123 13.62 -6.63 8.49
C ALA A 123 14.93 -7.26 7.99
N ILE A 124 16.08 -6.68 8.36
CA ILE A 124 17.39 -7.27 8.04
C ILE A 124 17.59 -8.61 8.75
N ALA A 125 17.18 -8.72 10.03
CA ALA A 125 17.27 -9.97 10.77
C ALA A 125 16.38 -11.08 10.19
N MET A 126 15.29 -10.74 9.50
CA MET A 126 14.45 -11.72 8.81
C MET A 126 15.19 -12.43 7.67
N ASN A 127 16.27 -11.85 7.13
CA ASN A 127 17.14 -12.52 6.15
C ASN A 127 17.89 -13.73 6.74
N LEU A 128 17.89 -13.92 8.07
CA LEU A 128 18.42 -15.12 8.71
C LEU A 128 17.48 -16.32 8.59
N ILE A 129 16.21 -16.10 8.23
CA ILE A 129 15.21 -17.15 8.06
C ILE A 129 15.25 -17.65 6.60
N PRO A 130 15.44 -18.96 6.36
CA PRO A 130 15.45 -19.51 5.01
C PRO A 130 14.13 -19.20 4.26
N GLY A 131 14.24 -18.56 3.09
CA GLY A 131 13.10 -18.23 2.23
C GLY A 131 12.62 -16.77 2.29
N MET A 132 13.25 -15.92 3.10
CA MET A 132 13.04 -14.47 3.07
C MET A 132 14.34 -13.75 2.74
N GLU A 133 14.31 -12.96 1.66
CA GLU A 133 15.45 -12.16 1.22
C GLU A 133 14.98 -10.73 0.98
N PHE A 134 15.26 -9.84 1.92
CA PHE A 134 15.05 -8.42 1.78
C PHE A 134 16.37 -7.74 1.45
N THR A 135 16.40 -6.98 0.36
CA THR A 135 17.52 -6.09 0.08
C THR A 135 17.56 -4.96 1.12
N MET A 136 18.66 -4.22 1.17
CA MET A 136 18.73 -3.03 2.03
C MET A 136 17.66 -1.99 1.65
N ALA A 137 17.30 -1.88 0.36
CA ALA A 137 16.27 -0.97 -0.11
C ALA A 137 14.87 -1.42 0.37
N ASP A 138 14.57 -2.73 0.29
CA ASP A 138 13.32 -3.30 0.78
C ASP A 138 13.17 -3.12 2.29
N ALA A 139 14.23 -3.45 3.04
CA ALA A 139 14.25 -3.29 4.48
C ALA A 139 14.08 -1.82 4.88
N ALA A 140 14.70 -0.88 4.15
CA ALA A 140 14.52 0.55 4.36
C ALA A 140 13.09 1.01 4.05
N ALA A 141 12.46 0.51 2.99
CA ALA A 141 11.07 0.82 2.67
C ALA A 141 10.10 0.30 3.74
N ILE A 142 10.28 -0.94 4.21
CA ILE A 142 9.48 -1.55 5.29
C ILE A 142 9.68 -0.78 6.60
N ALA A 143 10.91 -0.32 6.89
CA ALA A 143 11.24 0.38 8.12
C ALA A 143 10.41 1.66 8.32
N ILE A 144 10.08 2.38 7.26
CA ILE A 144 9.32 3.64 7.33
C ILE A 144 7.92 3.44 7.93
N ILE A 145 7.34 2.23 7.86
CA ILE A 145 6.07 1.94 8.52
C ILE A 145 6.15 2.20 10.04
N GLY A 146 7.31 1.98 10.65
CA GLY A 146 7.55 2.27 12.06
C GLY A 146 7.46 3.76 12.43
N GLY A 147 7.42 4.66 11.44
CA GLY A 147 7.21 6.10 11.62
C GLY A 147 5.74 6.50 11.71
N ALA A 148 4.79 5.58 11.45
CA ALA A 148 3.34 5.80 11.47
C ALA A 148 2.86 6.98 10.59
N ASP A 149 3.58 7.25 9.50
CA ASP A 149 3.25 8.29 8.52
C ASP A 149 3.02 7.68 7.14
N GLY A 150 1.75 7.41 6.83
CA GLY A 150 1.32 6.71 5.63
C GLY A 150 1.75 7.36 4.30
N PRO A 151 1.53 8.68 4.09
CA PRO A 151 1.98 9.36 2.87
C PRO A 151 3.48 9.25 2.63
N THR A 152 4.29 9.40 3.69
CA THR A 152 5.75 9.24 3.59
C THR A 152 6.13 7.79 3.32
N ALA A 153 5.45 6.81 3.94
CA ALA A 153 5.67 5.39 3.67
C ALA A 153 5.40 5.04 2.20
N ILE A 154 4.30 5.55 1.61
CA ILE A 154 3.99 5.37 0.18
C ILE A 154 5.09 6.00 -0.68
N TYR A 155 5.50 7.23 -0.37
CA TYR A 155 6.50 7.94 -1.15
C TYR A 155 7.86 7.23 -1.15
N VAL A 156 8.31 6.76 0.02
CA VAL A 156 9.60 6.08 0.15
C VAL A 156 9.54 4.70 -0.49
N ALA A 157 8.46 3.94 -0.29
CA ALA A 157 8.27 2.64 -0.92
C ALA A 157 8.22 2.74 -2.45
N SER A 158 7.56 3.76 -3.03
CA SER A 158 7.52 3.94 -4.49
C SER A 158 8.88 4.29 -5.10
N ARG A 159 9.85 4.74 -4.29
CA ARG A 159 11.22 5.05 -4.72
C ARG A 159 12.23 3.93 -4.46
N LEU A 160 12.08 3.21 -3.35
CA LEU A 160 13.04 2.19 -2.91
C LEU A 160 12.61 0.76 -3.26
N ALA A 161 11.32 0.44 -3.11
CA ALA A 161 10.80 -0.92 -3.29
C ALA A 161 9.37 -0.88 -3.88
N PRO A 162 9.21 -0.53 -5.18
CA PRO A 162 7.90 -0.43 -5.82
C PRO A 162 7.09 -1.72 -5.74
N ASP A 163 7.76 -2.87 -5.80
CA ASP A 163 7.12 -4.19 -5.74
C ASP A 163 6.47 -4.49 -4.37
N LEU A 164 6.97 -3.86 -3.29
CA LEU A 164 6.44 -4.01 -1.93
C LEU A 164 5.42 -2.93 -1.56
N LEU A 165 5.21 -1.93 -2.42
CA LEU A 165 4.38 -0.77 -2.12
C LEU A 165 2.97 -1.16 -1.66
N GLY A 166 2.34 -2.12 -2.35
CA GLY A 166 0.98 -2.55 -2.02
C GLY A 166 0.89 -3.11 -0.60
N ALA A 167 1.83 -3.97 -0.22
CA ALA A 167 1.89 -4.55 1.12
C ALA A 167 2.22 -3.50 2.19
N ILE A 168 3.17 -2.61 1.90
CA ILE A 168 3.59 -1.54 2.81
C ILE A 168 2.43 -0.55 3.06
N ALA A 169 1.71 -0.14 2.02
CA ALA A 169 0.59 0.79 2.14
C ALA A 169 -0.56 0.19 2.94
N VAL A 170 -0.93 -1.08 2.67
CA VAL A 170 -1.97 -1.77 3.44
C VAL A 170 -1.57 -1.88 4.91
N ALA A 171 -0.33 -2.26 5.18
CA ALA A 171 0.19 -2.38 6.54
C ALA A 171 0.18 -1.02 7.27
N ALA A 172 0.66 0.05 6.63
CA ALA A 172 0.74 1.38 7.22
C ALA A 172 -0.62 1.95 7.66
N TYR A 173 -1.71 1.65 6.95
CA TYR A 173 -3.05 2.15 7.26
C TYR A 173 -3.94 1.13 8.01
N SER A 174 -3.39 -0.02 8.40
CA SER A 174 -4.11 -1.04 9.18
C SER A 174 -3.56 -1.29 10.59
N TYR A 175 -2.30 -0.89 10.86
CA TYR A 175 -1.69 -0.95 12.19
C TYR A 175 -2.30 0.06 13.17
#